data_AF-A0A966MVQ5-F1
#
_entry.id   AF-A0A966MVQ5-F1
#
_cell.length_a   1.000
_cell.length_b   1.000
_cell.length_c   1.000
_cell.angle_alpha   90.00
_cell.angle_beta   90.00
_cell.angle_gamma   90.00
#
_symmetry.space_group_name_H-M   'P 1'
#
loop_
_entity.id
_entity.type
_entity.pdbx_description
1 polymer ?
#
loop_
_entity_poly.entity_id
_entity_poly.type
_entity_poly.pdbx_seq_one_letter_code
_entity_poly.pdbx_strand_id
1 'polypeptide(L)'
;LEKATAEGVALADSLRAARMELRHERDRHAATTARLERVAHEADLAGAAAEEAEEVRDRVLDERRDLLGETEHLSDMVKGAETLLAGLRSMLPPPREGDRREPVRVPGAYAGLPDRAADHLMRCGATVIVDAYNVTLGRLGHLDIAEQRERLLTGCEQLAARTGADIVVAIDGANIVGAHAQVRRHVRVLYSPEGVDADDTIREELSRVPVSRPVVVVTDDRAVRTDARALGANLVDSPVFADLLWGR
;
A
#
# COMPACT_ATOMS: atom_id res chain seq x y z
N LEU A 1 10.96 -44.65 -93.36
CA LEU A 1 10.26 -43.39 -93.03
C LEU A 1 9.58 -43.49 -91.67
N GLU A 2 8.79 -44.55 -91.40
CA GLU A 2 8.10 -44.76 -90.10
C GLU A 2 9.04 -44.85 -88.87
N LYS A 3 10.23 -45.45 -89.02
CA LYS A 3 11.20 -45.58 -87.91
C LYS A 3 11.81 -44.23 -87.48
N ALA A 4 12.14 -43.37 -88.46
CA ALA A 4 12.70 -42.04 -88.21
C ALA A 4 11.65 -41.08 -87.60
N THR A 5 10.38 -41.24 -87.96
CA THR A 5 9.28 -40.48 -87.34
C THR A 5 9.02 -40.94 -85.89
N ALA A 6 9.14 -42.24 -85.60
CA ALA A 6 9.01 -42.75 -84.23
C ALA A 6 10.14 -42.27 -83.31
N GLU A 7 11.39 -42.25 -83.80
CA GLU A 7 12.55 -41.75 -83.05
C GLU A 7 12.45 -40.24 -82.76
N GLY A 8 11.93 -39.44 -83.71
CA GLY A 8 11.69 -38.00 -83.50
C GLY A 8 10.61 -37.70 -82.46
N VAL A 9 9.53 -38.50 -82.42
CA VAL A 9 8.47 -38.38 -81.40
C VAL A 9 9.00 -38.72 -80.01
N ALA A 10 9.79 -39.81 -79.89
CA ALA A 10 10.39 -40.22 -78.63
C ALA A 10 11.35 -39.16 -78.05
N LEU A 11 12.16 -38.52 -78.90
CA LEU A 11 13.05 -37.43 -78.49
C LEU A 11 12.28 -36.18 -78.04
N ALA A 12 11.18 -35.83 -78.73
CA ALA A 12 10.34 -34.70 -78.36
C ALA A 12 9.62 -34.92 -77.02
N ASP A 13 9.21 -36.17 -76.74
CA ASP A 13 8.61 -36.56 -75.46
C ASP A 13 9.64 -36.50 -74.31
N SER A 14 10.86 -36.99 -74.54
CA SER A 14 11.97 -36.89 -73.57
C SER A 14 12.34 -35.43 -73.26
N LEU A 15 12.40 -34.56 -74.27
CA LEU A 15 12.67 -33.13 -74.07
C LEU A 15 11.55 -32.42 -73.30
N ARG A 16 10.29 -32.81 -73.52
CA ARG A 16 9.14 -32.30 -72.75
C ARG A 16 9.21 -32.74 -71.29
N ALA A 17 9.55 -34.01 -71.03
CA ALA A 17 9.77 -34.53 -69.68
C ALA A 17 10.91 -33.80 -68.96
N ALA A 18 12.08 -33.64 -69.60
CA ALA A 18 13.21 -32.93 -69.02
C ALA A 18 12.92 -31.45 -68.72
N ARG A 19 12.15 -30.77 -69.59
CA ARG A 19 11.70 -29.38 -69.34
C ARG A 19 10.72 -29.29 -68.18
N MET A 20 9.83 -30.26 -68.05
CA MET A 20 8.88 -30.34 -66.94
C MET A 20 9.62 -30.57 -65.62
N GLU A 21 10.62 -31.45 -65.62
CA GLU A 21 11.45 -31.73 -64.46
C GLU A 21 12.31 -30.53 -64.05
N LEU A 22 12.93 -29.83 -65.00
CA LEU A 22 13.65 -28.58 -64.73
C LEU A 22 12.71 -27.49 -64.16
N ARG A 23 11.46 -27.43 -64.65
CA ARG A 23 10.45 -26.52 -64.11
C ARG A 23 10.10 -26.91 -62.67
N HIS A 24 9.87 -28.19 -62.39
CA HIS A 24 9.60 -28.66 -61.04
C HIS A 24 10.77 -28.45 -60.08
N GLU A 25 12.01 -28.61 -60.53
CA GLU A 25 13.20 -28.28 -59.73
C GLU A 25 13.29 -26.77 -59.47
N ARG A 26 13.05 -25.93 -60.49
CA ARG A 26 13.01 -24.48 -60.32
C ARG A 26 11.91 -24.03 -59.38
N ASP A 27 10.72 -24.61 -59.49
CA ASP A 27 9.59 -24.31 -58.61
C ASP A 27 9.89 -24.78 -57.17
N ARG A 28 10.55 -25.94 -57.00
CA ARG A 28 11.04 -26.41 -55.69
C ARG A 28 12.09 -25.48 -55.09
N HIS A 29 13.07 -25.05 -55.89
CA HIS A 29 14.08 -24.09 -55.47
C HIS A 29 13.47 -22.73 -55.12
N ALA A 30 12.54 -22.21 -55.93
CA ALA A 30 11.84 -20.97 -55.63
C ALA A 30 10.99 -21.07 -54.35
N ALA A 31 10.35 -22.23 -54.11
CA ALA A 31 9.59 -22.46 -52.89
C ALA A 31 10.50 -22.56 -51.65
N THR A 32 11.67 -23.17 -51.76
CA THR A 32 12.63 -23.25 -50.65
C THR A 32 13.28 -21.90 -50.36
N THR A 33 13.65 -21.11 -51.38
CA THR A 33 14.17 -19.75 -51.17
C THR A 33 13.13 -18.85 -50.53
N ALA A 34 11.88 -18.85 -51.02
CA ALA A 34 10.79 -18.08 -50.42
C ALA A 34 10.44 -18.54 -48.98
N ARG A 35 10.71 -19.80 -48.64
CA ARG A 35 10.57 -20.29 -47.26
C ARG A 35 11.71 -19.79 -46.38
N LEU A 36 12.95 -19.81 -46.86
CA LEU A 36 14.11 -19.31 -46.13
C LEU A 36 14.01 -17.80 -45.87
N GLU A 37 13.58 -17.02 -46.86
CA GLU A 37 13.37 -15.57 -46.72
C GLU A 37 12.34 -15.25 -45.65
N ARG A 38 11.23 -16.00 -45.60
CA ARG A 38 10.22 -15.85 -44.54
C ARG A 38 10.78 -16.17 -43.16
N VAL A 39 11.50 -17.28 -43.02
CA VAL A 39 12.11 -17.66 -41.73
C VAL A 39 13.16 -16.64 -41.28
N ALA A 40 13.97 -16.12 -42.21
CA ALA A 40 14.94 -15.07 -41.91
C ALA A 40 14.25 -13.79 -41.43
N HIS A 41 13.18 -13.36 -42.12
CA HIS A 41 12.40 -12.20 -41.70
C HIS A 41 11.75 -12.39 -40.33
N GLU A 42 11.18 -13.57 -40.06
CA GLU A 42 10.63 -13.91 -38.74
C GLU A 42 11.72 -13.89 -37.64
N ALA A 43 12.93 -14.37 -37.94
CA ALA A 43 14.06 -14.33 -37.02
C ALA A 43 14.54 -12.89 -36.75
N ASP A 44 14.59 -12.04 -37.76
CA ASP A 44 14.96 -10.61 -37.60
C ASP A 44 13.94 -9.88 -36.71
N LEU A 45 12.64 -10.13 -36.91
CA LEU A 45 11.58 -9.56 -36.08
C LEU A 45 11.68 -10.07 -34.63
N ALA A 46 11.97 -11.35 -34.43
CA ALA A 46 12.16 -11.93 -33.10
C ALA A 46 13.41 -11.35 -32.40
N GLY A 47 14.48 -11.09 -33.16
CA GLY A 47 15.70 -10.43 -32.67
C GLY A 47 15.42 -9.00 -32.20
N ALA A 48 14.75 -8.19 -33.02
CA ALA A 48 14.38 -6.83 -32.66
C ALA A 48 13.48 -6.77 -31.41
N ALA A 49 12.51 -7.69 -31.28
CA ALA A 49 11.67 -7.78 -30.08
C ALA A 49 12.46 -8.18 -28.83
N ALA A 50 13.49 -9.02 -28.97
CA ALA A 50 14.37 -9.41 -27.87
C ALA A 50 15.26 -8.24 -27.40
N GLU A 51 15.81 -7.45 -28.33
CA GLU A 51 16.56 -6.24 -28.04
C GLU A 51 15.69 -5.20 -27.30
N GLU A 52 14.46 -4.97 -27.77
CA GLU A 52 13.50 -4.08 -27.09
C GLU A 52 13.18 -4.56 -25.67
N ALA A 53 12.98 -5.87 -25.49
CA ALA A 53 12.74 -6.45 -24.16
C ALA A 53 13.95 -6.31 -23.23
N GLU A 54 15.17 -6.41 -23.75
CA GLU A 54 16.42 -6.18 -23.02
C GLU A 54 16.55 -4.71 -22.60
N GLU A 55 16.28 -3.76 -23.50
CA GLU A 55 16.29 -2.33 -23.15
C GLU A 55 15.26 -1.98 -22.07
N VAL A 56 14.04 -2.53 -22.16
CA VAL A 56 13.01 -2.35 -21.13
C VAL A 56 13.46 -2.95 -19.80
N ARG A 57 14.03 -4.16 -19.82
CA ARG A 57 14.57 -4.82 -18.61
C ARG A 57 15.66 -3.96 -17.97
N ASP A 58 16.61 -3.48 -18.75
CA ASP A 58 17.74 -2.71 -18.23
C ASP A 58 17.26 -1.38 -17.65
N ARG A 59 16.31 -0.69 -18.31
CA ARG A 59 15.64 0.50 -17.75
C ARG A 59 14.95 0.21 -16.41
N VAL A 60 14.23 -0.90 -16.30
CA VAL A 60 13.56 -1.30 -15.05
C VAL A 60 14.58 -1.62 -13.94
N LEU A 61 15.72 -2.22 -14.29
CA LEU A 61 16.79 -2.50 -13.34
C LEU A 61 17.46 -1.22 -12.83
N ASP A 62 17.67 -0.23 -13.71
CA ASP A 62 18.20 1.08 -13.35
C ASP A 62 17.23 1.84 -12.44
N GLU A 63 15.95 1.93 -12.81
CA GLU A 63 14.91 2.54 -11.96
C GLU A 63 14.82 1.87 -10.58
N ARG A 64 14.90 0.53 -10.54
CA ARG A 64 14.92 -0.21 -9.27
C ARG A 64 16.15 0.13 -8.43
N ARG A 65 17.32 0.30 -9.05
CA ARG A 65 18.55 0.65 -8.36
C ARG A 65 18.46 2.05 -7.75
N ASP A 66 17.93 3.00 -8.50
CA ASP A 66 17.73 4.37 -8.03
C ASP A 66 16.77 4.40 -6.84
N LEU A 67 15.62 3.72 -6.93
CA LEU A 67 14.67 3.59 -5.84
C LEU A 67 15.30 2.96 -4.59
N LEU A 68 16.12 1.91 -4.74
CA LEU A 68 16.84 1.32 -3.61
C LEU A 68 17.80 2.32 -2.96
N GLY A 69 18.53 3.11 -3.76
CA GLY A 69 19.40 4.18 -3.26
C GLY A 69 18.63 5.26 -2.48
N GLU A 70 17.46 5.67 -2.98
CA GLU A 70 16.59 6.60 -2.25
C GLU A 70 16.12 6.02 -0.91
N THR A 71 15.73 4.75 -0.88
CA THR A 71 15.31 4.10 0.37
C THR A 71 16.44 3.97 1.40
N GLU A 72 17.67 3.69 0.95
CA GLU A 72 18.85 3.64 1.83
C GLU A 72 19.16 5.03 2.41
N HIS A 73 19.09 6.07 1.58
CA HIS A 73 19.27 7.45 2.04
C HIS A 73 18.23 7.87 3.08
N LEU A 74 16.95 7.54 2.86
CA LEU A 74 15.89 7.77 3.84
C LEU A 74 16.16 7.02 5.16
N SER A 75 16.59 5.77 5.09
CA SER A 75 16.93 4.95 6.26
C SER A 75 18.04 5.58 7.10
N ASP A 76 19.10 6.08 6.46
CA ASP A 76 20.20 6.73 7.16
C ASP A 76 19.81 8.06 7.79
N MET A 77 18.93 8.84 7.15
CA MET A 77 18.35 10.04 7.77
C MET A 77 17.52 9.70 9.02
N VAL A 78 16.72 8.63 8.98
CA VAL A 78 15.95 8.16 10.14
C VAL A 78 16.88 7.76 11.28
N LYS A 79 17.92 6.94 11.02
CA LYS A 79 18.91 6.55 12.04
C LYS A 79 19.63 7.77 12.63
N GLY A 80 19.96 8.76 11.80
CA GLY A 80 20.55 10.02 12.24
C GLY A 80 19.62 10.77 13.20
N ALA A 81 18.34 10.90 12.83
CA ALA A 81 17.32 11.52 13.67
C ALA A 81 17.12 10.76 15.00
N GLU A 82 17.08 9.42 14.96
CA GLU A 82 16.98 8.59 16.16
C GLU A 82 18.19 8.76 17.09
N THR A 83 19.39 8.85 16.54
CA THR A 83 20.63 9.09 17.29
C THR A 83 20.59 10.46 17.99
N LEU A 84 20.17 11.50 17.28
CA LEU A 84 19.99 12.84 17.86
C LEU A 84 18.92 12.84 18.96
N LEU A 85 17.78 12.18 18.73
CA LEU A 85 16.72 12.03 19.71
C LEU A 85 17.18 11.27 20.95
N ALA A 86 17.96 10.20 20.80
CA ALA A 86 18.55 9.46 21.90
C ALA A 86 19.53 10.33 22.70
N GLY A 87 20.36 11.11 22.01
CA GLY A 87 21.23 12.11 22.63
C GLY A 87 20.44 13.13 23.46
N LEU A 88 19.39 13.71 22.89
CA LEU A 88 18.51 14.64 23.61
C LEU A 88 17.83 13.98 24.82
N ARG A 89 17.31 12.76 24.67
CA ARG A 89 16.70 12.00 25.78
C ARG A 89 17.68 11.74 26.92
N SER A 90 18.95 11.50 26.63
CA SER A 90 19.97 11.31 27.67
C SER A 90 20.24 12.57 28.51
N MET A 91 19.92 13.76 27.97
CA MET A 91 20.01 15.03 28.68
C MET A 91 18.78 15.33 29.54
N LEU A 92 17.64 14.67 29.28
CA LEU A 92 16.44 14.77 30.10
C LEU A 92 16.58 13.87 31.34
N PRO A 93 16.06 14.30 32.51
CA PRO A 93 16.01 13.42 33.67
C PRO A 93 15.23 12.15 33.34
N PRO A 94 15.72 10.96 33.76
CA PRO A 94 14.99 9.74 33.53
C PRO A 94 13.62 9.82 34.23
N PRO A 95 12.57 9.24 33.64
CA PRO A 95 11.27 9.13 34.30
C PRO A 95 11.45 8.41 35.63
N ARG A 96 10.87 8.96 36.69
CA ARG A 96 10.95 8.36 38.03
C ARG A 96 10.01 7.17 38.10
N GLU A 97 10.35 6.15 38.89
CA GLU A 97 9.39 5.10 39.24
C GLU A 97 8.14 5.74 39.84
N GLY A 98 7.00 5.54 39.18
CA GLY A 98 5.71 6.16 39.55
C GLY A 98 5.33 7.41 38.76
N ASP A 99 6.13 7.88 37.79
CA ASP A 99 5.71 8.94 36.87
C ASP A 99 4.44 8.50 36.12
N ARG A 100 3.37 9.30 36.29
CA ARG A 100 2.10 9.10 35.61
C ARG A 100 2.02 10.07 34.45
N ARG A 101 1.45 9.61 33.33
CA ARG A 101 1.10 10.50 32.22
C ARG A 101 0.17 11.59 32.72
N GLU A 102 0.50 12.85 32.45
CA GLU A 102 -0.39 13.97 32.76
C GLU A 102 -1.30 14.26 31.56
N PRO A 103 -2.64 14.32 31.74
CA PRO A 103 -3.54 14.74 30.69
C PRO A 103 -3.23 16.17 30.24
N VAL A 104 -3.33 16.41 28.93
CA VAL A 104 -3.18 17.75 28.36
C VAL A 104 -4.27 18.65 28.91
N ARG A 105 -3.89 19.81 29.44
CA ARG A 105 -4.84 20.82 29.91
C ARG A 105 -5.48 21.50 28.70
N VAL A 106 -6.79 21.36 28.60
CA VAL A 106 -7.58 22.13 27.63
C VAL A 106 -7.65 23.58 28.09
N PRO A 107 -7.29 24.56 27.23
CA PRO A 107 -7.44 25.98 27.53
C PRO A 107 -8.85 26.33 28.00
N GLY A 108 -8.96 27.19 29.02
CA GLY A 108 -10.27 27.61 29.56
C GLY A 108 -11.20 28.25 28.53
N ALA A 109 -10.64 28.84 27.47
CA ALA A 109 -11.41 29.37 26.33
C ALA A 109 -12.18 28.30 25.53
N TYR A 110 -11.85 27.01 25.69
CA TYR A 110 -12.55 25.89 25.07
C TYR A 110 -13.43 25.13 26.06
N ALA A 111 -13.57 25.61 27.30
CA ALA A 111 -14.45 25.00 28.29
C ALA A 111 -15.90 25.02 27.77
N GLY A 112 -16.56 23.85 27.75
CA GLY A 112 -17.92 23.71 27.21
C GLY A 112 -18.00 23.68 25.68
N LEU A 113 -16.88 23.72 24.97
CA LEU A 113 -16.81 23.64 23.50
C LEU A 113 -16.07 22.34 23.10
N PRO A 114 -16.76 21.19 23.07
CA PRO A 114 -16.13 19.88 22.87
C PRO A 114 -15.35 19.80 21.55
N ASP A 115 -15.88 20.36 20.46
CA ASP A 115 -15.22 20.32 19.14
C ASP A 115 -13.89 21.08 19.14
N ARG A 116 -13.86 22.25 19.79
CA ARG A 116 -12.62 23.06 19.90
C ARG A 116 -11.60 22.43 20.83
N ALA A 117 -12.07 21.81 21.91
CA ALA A 117 -11.22 21.06 22.82
C ALA A 117 -10.61 19.85 22.11
N ALA A 118 -11.40 19.11 21.34
CA ALA A 118 -10.94 17.97 20.57
C ALA A 118 -9.95 18.38 19.46
N ASP A 119 -10.22 19.42 18.66
CA ASP A 119 -9.27 19.91 17.65
C ASP A 119 -7.95 20.38 18.30
N HIS A 120 -8.00 21.02 19.47
CA HIS A 120 -6.79 21.38 20.22
C HIS A 120 -5.99 20.15 20.64
N LEU A 121 -6.66 19.12 21.16
CA LEU A 121 -6.01 17.86 21.55
C LEU A 121 -5.40 17.12 20.34
N MET A 122 -6.01 17.21 19.16
CA MET A 122 -5.41 16.65 17.94
C MET A 122 -4.11 17.35 17.53
N ARG A 123 -3.91 18.61 17.94
CA ARG A 123 -2.76 19.45 17.55
C ARG A 123 -1.64 19.49 18.58
N CYS A 124 -1.81 18.89 19.76
CA CYS A 124 -0.82 18.94 20.84
C CYS A 124 0.26 17.84 20.75
N GLY A 125 0.29 17.07 19.66
CA GLY A 125 1.25 15.96 19.46
C GLY A 125 0.90 14.69 20.24
N ALA A 126 -0.33 14.57 20.73
CA ALA A 126 -0.83 13.37 21.38
C ALA A 126 -0.89 12.19 20.40
N THR A 127 -0.71 10.97 20.93
CA THR A 127 -1.15 9.76 20.23
C THR A 127 -2.64 9.60 20.43
N VAL A 128 -3.39 9.43 19.35
CA VAL A 128 -4.86 9.36 19.37
C VAL A 128 -5.27 7.92 19.10
N ILE A 129 -5.79 7.24 20.12
CA ILE A 129 -6.29 5.87 19.99
C ILE A 129 -7.80 5.94 19.77
N VAL A 130 -8.25 5.40 18.63
CA VAL A 130 -9.64 5.49 18.18
C VAL A 130 -10.27 4.11 18.21
N ASP A 131 -11.38 3.99 18.92
CA ASP A 131 -12.26 2.84 18.83
C ASP A 131 -13.13 2.94 17.57
N ALA A 132 -12.84 2.10 16.57
CA ALA A 132 -13.48 2.19 15.27
C ALA A 132 -14.99 1.96 15.35
N TYR A 133 -15.43 0.97 16.14
CA TYR A 133 -16.83 0.59 16.21
C TYR A 133 -17.68 1.73 16.78
N ASN A 134 -17.22 2.35 17.87
CA ASN A 134 -17.96 3.44 18.52
C ASN A 134 -18.05 4.70 17.63
N VAL A 135 -16.99 5.03 16.89
CA VAL A 135 -17.01 6.18 15.97
C VAL A 135 -17.92 5.93 14.75
N THR A 136 -17.90 4.72 14.17
CA THR A 136 -18.69 4.44 12.98
C THR A 136 -20.16 4.19 13.29
N LEU A 137 -20.50 3.62 14.44
CA LEU A 137 -21.87 3.24 14.79
C LEU A 137 -22.86 4.41 14.66
N GLY A 138 -22.49 5.59 15.14
CA GLY A 138 -23.39 6.75 15.20
C GLY A 138 -23.70 7.40 13.84
N ARG A 139 -22.73 7.45 12.92
CA ARG A 139 -22.88 8.15 11.61
C ARG A 139 -22.91 7.22 10.41
N LEU A 140 -22.20 6.10 10.48
CA LEU A 140 -22.01 5.17 9.37
C LEU A 140 -22.64 3.79 9.65
N GLY A 141 -23.36 3.61 10.76
CA GLY A 141 -23.99 2.32 11.11
C GLY A 141 -25.00 1.77 10.11
N HIS A 142 -25.42 2.58 9.13
CA HIS A 142 -26.28 2.17 8.01
C HIS A 142 -25.51 1.56 6.82
N LEU A 143 -24.18 1.65 6.81
CA LEU A 143 -23.30 1.10 5.77
C LEU A 143 -22.79 -0.29 6.19
N ASP A 144 -22.24 -1.03 5.23
CA ASP A 144 -21.55 -2.28 5.54
C ASP A 144 -20.25 -2.03 6.33
N ILE A 145 -19.75 -3.05 7.01
CA ILE A 145 -18.57 -2.95 7.88
C ILE A 145 -17.31 -2.56 7.09
N ALA A 146 -17.18 -3.01 5.84
CA ALA A 146 -16.01 -2.71 5.01
C ALA A 146 -15.98 -1.24 4.59
N GLU A 147 -17.14 -0.69 4.22
CA GLU A 147 -17.33 0.71 3.85
C GLU A 147 -17.22 1.63 5.05
N GLN A 148 -17.77 1.24 6.22
CA GLN A 148 -17.56 1.94 7.49
C GLN A 148 -16.07 2.10 7.77
N ARG A 149 -15.30 1.01 7.66
CA ARG A 149 -13.86 1.01 7.87
C ARG A 149 -13.13 1.92 6.89
N GLU A 150 -13.43 1.79 5.60
CA GLU A 150 -12.73 2.59 4.57
C GLU A 150 -12.97 4.09 4.74
N ARG A 151 -14.21 4.49 5.05
CA ARG A 151 -14.57 5.89 5.30
C ARG A 151 -13.94 6.43 6.58
N LEU A 152 -13.89 5.61 7.65
CA LEU A 152 -13.20 5.98 8.89
C LEU A 152 -11.71 6.20 8.65
N LEU A 153 -11.03 5.23 8.04
CA LEU A 153 -9.60 5.30 7.77
C LEU A 153 -9.24 6.49 6.89
N THR A 154 -10.03 6.74 5.84
CA THR A 154 -9.86 7.91 4.96
C THR A 154 -10.03 9.22 5.73
N GLY A 155 -11.06 9.33 6.59
CA GLY A 155 -11.26 10.50 7.43
C GLY A 155 -10.10 10.74 8.40
N CYS A 156 -9.63 9.68 9.05
CA CYS A 156 -8.48 9.72 9.96
C CYS A 156 -7.21 10.19 9.23
N GLU A 157 -6.93 9.72 8.01
CA GLU A 157 -5.77 10.19 7.24
C GLU A 157 -5.85 11.68 6.94
N GLN A 158 -7.02 12.18 6.54
CA GLN A 158 -7.22 13.60 6.27
C GLN A 158 -7.08 14.45 7.54
N LEU A 159 -7.55 13.94 8.68
CA LEU A 159 -7.37 14.58 9.98
C LEU A 159 -5.89 14.63 10.35
N ALA A 160 -5.20 13.49 10.32
CA ALA A 160 -3.78 13.36 10.63
C ALA A 160 -2.91 14.28 9.75
N ALA A 161 -3.18 14.34 8.44
CA ALA A 161 -2.48 15.22 7.51
C ALA A 161 -2.63 16.71 7.85
N ARG A 162 -3.76 17.10 8.46
CA ARG A 162 -4.09 18.50 8.79
C ARG A 162 -3.69 18.93 10.20
N THR A 163 -3.64 17.99 11.15
CA THR A 163 -3.32 18.26 12.56
C THR A 163 -1.94 17.77 12.98
N GLY A 164 -1.34 16.86 12.22
CA GLY A 164 -0.13 16.15 12.62
C GLY A 164 -0.37 15.11 13.71
N ALA A 165 -1.63 14.74 13.97
CA ALA A 165 -1.97 13.74 14.97
C ALA A 165 -1.45 12.35 14.57
N ASP A 166 -0.89 11.62 15.54
CA ASP A 166 -0.49 10.22 15.40
C ASP A 166 -1.69 9.35 15.76
N ILE A 167 -2.44 8.92 14.74
CA ILE A 167 -3.72 8.24 14.92
C ILE A 167 -3.53 6.71 14.83
N VAL A 168 -4.02 6.02 15.85
CA VAL A 168 -4.06 4.57 15.96
C VAL A 168 -5.53 4.14 16.02
N VAL A 169 -5.99 3.39 15.03
CA VAL A 169 -7.38 2.92 14.96
C VAL A 169 -7.44 1.47 15.39
N ALA A 170 -8.13 1.18 16.50
CA ALA A 170 -8.40 -0.15 16.99
C ALA A 170 -9.68 -0.70 16.35
N ILE A 171 -9.59 -1.89 15.75
CA ILE A 171 -10.67 -2.59 15.07
C ILE A 171 -10.81 -3.98 15.68
N ASP A 172 -12.05 -4.38 15.97
CA ASP A 172 -12.35 -5.75 16.37
C ASP A 172 -12.03 -6.75 15.24
N GLY A 173 -11.14 -7.70 15.52
CA GLY A 173 -10.65 -8.73 14.61
C GLY A 173 -11.71 -9.75 14.19
N ALA A 174 -12.84 -9.87 14.92
CA ALA A 174 -13.95 -10.74 14.54
C ALA A 174 -14.65 -10.28 13.23
N ASN A 175 -14.41 -9.04 12.79
CA ASN A 175 -15.02 -8.43 11.61
C ASN A 175 -14.20 -8.57 10.31
N ILE A 176 -13.26 -9.52 10.23
CA ILE A 176 -12.35 -9.62 9.07
C ILE A 176 -12.80 -10.70 8.07
N VAL A 177 -13.26 -10.24 6.89
CA VAL A 177 -13.13 -10.98 5.63
C VAL A 177 -12.26 -10.13 4.69
N GLY A 178 -11.07 -10.63 4.34
CA GLY A 178 -10.26 -10.11 3.22
C GLY A 178 -9.50 -8.78 3.41
N ALA A 179 -9.13 -8.39 4.63
CA ALA A 179 -8.47 -7.10 4.86
C ALA A 179 -6.96 -7.12 4.57
N HIS A 180 -6.55 -6.88 3.32
CA HIS A 180 -5.24 -6.30 3.08
C HIS A 180 -5.30 -4.82 3.48
N ALA A 181 -4.78 -4.48 4.65
CA ALA A 181 -4.58 -3.08 5.01
C ALA A 181 -3.59 -2.48 4.00
N GLN A 182 -4.07 -1.60 3.12
CA GLN A 182 -3.18 -0.72 2.36
C GLN A 182 -2.27 0.00 3.36
N VAL A 183 -0.98 0.09 3.05
CA VAL A 183 -0.02 0.81 3.88
C VAL A 183 -0.42 2.28 3.90
N ARG A 184 -1.04 2.72 5.00
CA ARG A 184 -1.47 4.11 5.22
C ARG A 184 -0.29 4.91 5.75
N ARG A 185 -0.13 6.16 5.30
CA ARG A 185 1.08 6.95 5.59
C ARG A 185 1.12 7.54 7.01
N HIS A 186 -0.05 7.86 7.57
CA HIS A 186 -0.17 8.63 8.81
C HIS A 186 -1.06 7.96 9.88
N VAL A 187 -1.68 6.83 9.56
CA VAL A 187 -2.63 6.14 10.44
C VAL A 187 -2.19 4.70 10.61
N ARG A 188 -2.06 4.24 11.86
CA ARG A 188 -1.78 2.84 12.18
C ARG A 188 -3.08 2.14 12.55
N VAL A 189 -3.27 0.92 12.05
CA VAL A 189 -4.46 0.11 12.37
C VAL A 189 -4.04 -1.04 13.26
N LEU A 190 -4.72 -1.18 14.40
CA LEU A 190 -4.58 -2.30 15.32
C LEU A 190 -5.81 -3.19 15.16
N TYR A 191 -5.58 -4.47 14.91
CA TYR A 191 -6.63 -5.48 14.91
C TYR A 191 -6.54 -6.26 16.20
N SER A 192 -7.67 -6.45 16.88
CA SER A 192 -7.68 -7.32 18.04
C SER A 192 -7.41 -8.78 17.60
N PRO A 193 -6.62 -9.55 18.37
CA PRO A 193 -6.44 -10.98 18.13
C PRO A 193 -7.75 -11.77 18.25
N GLU A 194 -7.79 -12.99 17.72
CA GLU A 194 -8.93 -13.89 17.89
C GLU A 194 -9.21 -14.15 19.38
N GLY A 195 -10.44 -13.89 19.82
CA GLY A 195 -10.85 -14.06 21.21
C GLY A 195 -10.40 -12.95 22.17
N VAL A 196 -9.87 -11.84 21.65
CA VAL A 196 -9.50 -10.65 22.42
C VAL A 196 -10.38 -9.48 21.99
N ASP A 197 -10.97 -8.78 22.96
CA ASP A 197 -11.82 -7.63 22.68
C ASP A 197 -10.95 -6.42 22.26
N ALA A 198 -11.54 -5.52 21.46
CA ALA A 198 -10.87 -4.29 21.05
C ALA A 198 -10.44 -3.44 22.26
N ASP A 199 -11.22 -3.48 23.35
CA ASP A 199 -10.94 -2.80 24.61
C ASP A 199 -9.62 -3.22 25.26
N ASP A 200 -9.33 -4.53 25.27
CA ASP A 200 -8.05 -5.05 25.77
C ASP A 200 -6.89 -4.57 24.89
N THR A 201 -7.09 -4.55 23.57
CA THR A 201 -6.09 -4.06 22.61
C THR A 201 -5.80 -2.58 22.80
N ILE A 202 -6.83 -1.76 23.06
CA ILE A 202 -6.70 -0.34 23.38
C ILE A 202 -5.92 -0.16 24.69
N ARG A 203 -6.23 -0.95 25.73
CA ARG A 203 -5.52 -0.92 27.01
C ARG A 203 -4.05 -1.30 26.86
N GLU A 204 -3.76 -2.32 26.07
CA GLU A 204 -2.40 -2.73 25.78
C GLU A 204 -1.63 -1.61 25.06
N GLU A 205 -2.18 -1.04 23.99
CA GLU A 205 -1.53 0.05 23.25
C GLU A 205 -1.33 1.29 24.14
N LEU A 206 -2.31 1.63 24.97
CA LEU A 206 -2.22 2.75 25.90
C LEU A 206 -1.05 2.62 26.88
N SER A 207 -0.75 1.38 27.31
CA SER A 207 0.37 1.03 28.19
C SER A 207 1.73 1.05 27.47
N ARG A 208 1.75 0.79 26.16
CA ARG A 208 2.96 0.82 25.33
C ARG A 208 3.43 2.24 25.03
N VAL A 209 2.52 3.21 24.96
CA VAL A 209 2.87 4.61 24.70
C VAL A 209 3.68 5.19 25.89
N PRO A 210 4.88 5.77 25.67
CA PRO A 210 5.68 6.35 26.74
C PRO A 210 4.91 7.37 27.59
N VAL A 211 5.12 7.37 28.90
CA VAL A 211 4.44 8.29 29.84
C VAL A 211 4.69 9.77 29.54
N SER A 212 5.81 10.08 28.89
CA SER A 212 6.17 11.44 28.44
C SER A 212 5.30 11.93 27.28
N ARG A 213 4.58 11.04 26.60
CA ARG A 213 3.73 11.37 25.47
C ARG A 213 2.27 11.42 25.90
N PRO A 214 1.55 12.53 25.63
CA PRO A 214 0.12 12.58 25.89
C PRO A 214 -0.65 11.60 25.00
N VAL A 215 -1.76 11.09 25.53
CA VAL A 215 -2.64 10.19 24.79
C VAL A 215 -4.07 10.70 24.87
N VAL A 216 -4.76 10.63 23.73
CA VAL A 216 -6.19 10.87 23.61
C VAL A 216 -6.85 9.56 23.25
N VAL A 217 -7.89 9.16 23.98
CA VAL A 217 -8.71 7.99 23.64
C VAL A 217 -10.07 8.47 23.18
N VAL A 218 -10.47 8.01 22.00
CA VAL A 218 -11.78 8.27 21.40
C VAL A 218 -12.62 7.00 21.57
N THR A 219 -13.58 7.04 22.49
CA THR A 219 -14.52 5.94 22.74
C THR A 219 -15.69 6.42 23.59
N ASP A 220 -16.84 5.79 23.43
CA ASP A 220 -18.01 5.99 24.29
C ASP A 220 -18.17 4.86 25.34
N ASP A 221 -17.31 3.84 25.31
CA ASP A 221 -17.34 2.76 26.29
C ASP A 221 -16.90 3.25 27.68
N ARG A 222 -17.74 3.00 28.71
CA ARG A 222 -17.49 3.49 30.07
C ARG A 222 -16.33 2.79 30.77
N ALA A 223 -16.12 1.50 30.52
CA ALA A 223 -15.02 0.75 31.10
C ALA A 223 -13.68 1.27 30.54
N VAL A 224 -13.56 1.36 29.22
CA VAL A 224 -12.35 1.88 28.55
C VAL A 224 -12.06 3.32 28.99
N ARG A 225 -13.08 4.17 29.09
CA ARG A 225 -12.90 5.56 29.58
C ARG A 225 -12.38 5.63 31.01
N THR A 226 -12.84 4.74 31.88
CA THR A 226 -12.41 4.70 33.28
C THR A 226 -10.94 4.34 33.37
N ASP A 227 -10.53 3.30 32.64
CA ASP A 227 -9.15 2.81 32.61
C ASP A 227 -8.22 3.82 31.94
N ALA A 228 -8.64 4.39 30.80
CA ALA A 228 -7.89 5.40 30.10
C ALA A 228 -7.65 6.65 30.97
N ARG A 229 -8.65 7.06 31.74
CA ARG A 229 -8.51 8.16 32.70
C ARG A 229 -7.57 7.82 33.85
N ALA A 230 -7.62 6.58 34.37
CA ALA A 230 -6.69 6.11 35.40
C ALA A 230 -5.22 6.12 34.89
N LEU A 231 -5.02 5.91 33.60
CA LEU A 231 -3.72 5.96 32.91
C LEU A 231 -3.35 7.37 32.38
N GLY A 232 -4.11 8.40 32.75
CA GLY A 232 -3.78 9.80 32.44
C GLY A 232 -4.04 10.22 30.99
N ALA A 233 -4.92 9.51 30.28
CA ALA A 233 -5.35 9.91 28.94
C ALA A 233 -6.43 11.00 28.97
N ASN A 234 -6.44 11.84 27.93
CA ASN A 234 -7.57 12.69 27.59
C ASN A 234 -8.65 11.84 26.91
N LEU A 235 -9.92 12.15 27.17
CA LEU A 235 -11.05 11.46 26.54
C LEU A 235 -11.75 12.40 25.56
N VAL A 236 -12.13 11.85 24.41
CA VAL A 236 -12.97 12.51 23.41
C VAL A 236 -14.14 11.58 23.11
N ASP A 237 -15.34 12.15 23.06
CA ASP A 237 -16.55 11.39 22.75
C ASP A 237 -16.60 11.06 21.25
N SER A 238 -17.09 9.88 20.89
CA SER A 238 -17.07 9.42 19.50
C SER A 238 -17.85 10.33 18.55
N PRO A 239 -19.02 10.90 18.92
CA PRO A 239 -19.74 11.85 18.07
C PRO A 239 -18.92 13.12 17.77
N VAL A 240 -18.22 13.66 18.77
CA VAL A 240 -17.37 14.85 18.62
C VAL A 240 -16.21 14.55 17.66
N PHE A 241 -15.61 13.38 17.78
CA PHE A 241 -14.56 12.96 16.86
C PHE A 241 -15.10 12.74 15.44
N ALA A 242 -16.27 12.12 15.31
CA ALA A 242 -16.96 11.97 14.03
C ALA A 242 -17.24 13.34 13.35
N ASP A 243 -17.57 14.36 14.12
CA ASP A 243 -17.75 15.73 13.64
C ASP A 243 -16.42 16.34 13.18
N LEU A 244 -15.28 15.99 13.79
CA LEU A 244 -13.96 16.41 13.29
C LEU A 244 -13.59 15.74 11.96
N LEU A 245 -14.07 14.51 11.72
CA LEU A 245 -13.83 13.78 10.47
C LEU A 245 -14.71 14.26 9.33
N TRP A 246 -16.01 14.44 9.58
CA TRP A 246 -17.03 14.65 8.54
C TRP A 246 -17.96 15.84 8.77
N GLY A 247 -17.78 16.62 9.84
CA GLY A 247 -18.64 17.74 10.23
C GLY A 247 -18.35 19.06 9.53
N ARG A 248 -17.67 19.05 8.39
CA ARG A 248 -17.44 20.24 7.55
C ARG A 248 -17.71 19.95 6.09
#